data_AF-A0A8H5J2S9-F1
#
_entry.id   AF-A0A8H5J2S9-F1
#
_cell.length_a   1.000
_cell.length_b   1.000
_cell.length_c   1.000
_cell.angle_alpha   90.00
_cell.angle_beta   90.00
_cell.angle_gamma   90.00
#
_symmetry.space_group_name_H-M   'P 1'
#
loop_
_entity.id
_entity.type
_entity.pdbx_description
1 polymer ?
#
loop_
_entity_poly.entity_id
_entity_poly.type
_entity_poly.pdbx_seq_one_letter_code
_entity_poly.pdbx_strand_id
1 'polypeptide(L)'
;MAVSKAVSAQELEAKARRELQEMRRRKLEAAKFLIKLEWPLDSTEAVAQAAGIPSPDGGATSGPYYFLEINGINKATIEAYLETNPSLSGFSPTFIPWNPARKSLSPHSLHPILGIESTLPHHRLEHMHEEPRPAQNEYPVWYFIDGDLADPSVLAELLDDNLQNEEAVIIGEEFEVNWDIVEGPIPPDSIALQVETQEQEDMLRAYQGDAYEVVRCPIYVMFDDYEEAVTSLTFRLIEKAMD
;
A
#
# COMPACT_ATOMS: atom_id res chain seq x y z
N MET A 1 -40.01 37.18 -19.74
CA MET A 1 -39.68 37.40 -18.31
C MET A 1 -38.95 36.16 -17.81
N ALA A 2 -37.63 36.24 -17.65
CA ALA A 2 -36.84 35.19 -17.00
C ALA A 2 -36.32 35.79 -15.68
N VAL A 3 -36.85 35.33 -14.56
CA VAL A 3 -36.40 35.75 -13.23
C VAL A 3 -35.22 34.86 -12.87
N SER A 4 -34.01 35.35 -13.09
CA SER A 4 -32.80 34.76 -12.53
C SER A 4 -32.87 34.88 -11.01
N LYS A 5 -33.07 33.75 -10.31
CA LYS A 5 -32.93 33.70 -8.85
C LYS A 5 -31.47 33.93 -8.50
N ALA A 6 -31.16 35.10 -7.94
CA ALA A 6 -29.87 35.32 -7.29
C ALA A 6 -29.83 34.42 -6.04
N VAL A 7 -28.88 33.48 -6.03
CA VAL A 7 -28.60 32.63 -4.86
C VAL A 7 -28.08 33.53 -3.75
N SER A 8 -28.68 33.46 -2.57
CA SER A 8 -28.31 34.30 -1.42
C SER A 8 -26.92 33.93 -0.90
N ALA A 9 -26.15 34.91 -0.42
CA ALA A 9 -24.84 34.66 0.21
C ALA A 9 -24.92 33.62 1.35
N GLN A 10 -26.03 33.57 2.08
CA GLN A 10 -26.29 32.55 3.11
C GLN A 10 -26.43 31.14 2.53
N GLU A 11 -27.03 31.00 1.34
CA GLU A 11 -27.18 29.70 0.67
C GLU A 11 -25.82 29.21 0.14
N LEU A 12 -24.97 30.12 -0.34
CA LEU A 12 -23.59 29.83 -0.74
C LEU A 12 -22.74 29.38 0.45
N GLU A 13 -22.80 30.07 1.59
CA GLU A 13 -22.09 29.67 2.80
C GLU A 13 -22.56 28.32 3.34
N ALA A 14 -23.88 28.07 3.34
CA ALA A 14 -24.44 26.79 3.77
C ALA A 14 -24.00 25.64 2.85
N LYS A 15 -23.94 25.86 1.53
CA LYS A 15 -23.44 24.90 0.55
C LYS A 15 -21.96 24.60 0.76
N ALA A 16 -21.13 25.64 0.92
CA ALA A 16 -19.70 25.47 1.17
C ALA A 16 -19.41 24.70 2.47
N ARG A 17 -20.17 24.96 3.54
CA ARG A 17 -20.06 24.19 4.79
C ARG A 17 -20.42 22.72 4.62
N ARG A 18 -21.48 22.42 3.86
CA ARG A 18 -21.87 21.03 3.55
C ARG A 18 -20.81 20.31 2.72
N GLU A 19 -20.29 20.96 1.69
CA GLU A 19 -19.22 20.41 0.86
C GLU A 19 -17.95 20.12 1.68
N LEU A 20 -17.58 21.04 2.58
CA LEU A 20 -16.45 20.83 3.51
C LEU A 20 -16.70 19.66 4.48
N GLN A 21 -17.92 19.54 5.01
CA GLN A 21 -18.29 18.43 5.88
C GLN A 21 -18.25 17.09 5.15
N GLU A 22 -18.78 17.03 3.93
CA GLU A 22 -18.72 15.83 3.09
C GLU A 22 -17.28 15.45 2.76
N MET A 23 -16.44 16.42 2.40
CA MET A 23 -15.03 16.17 2.10
C MET A 23 -14.29 15.62 3.33
N ARG A 24 -14.53 16.18 4.52
CA ARG A 24 -13.97 15.64 5.78
C ARG A 24 -14.48 14.25 6.08
N ARG A 25 -15.78 13.99 5.88
CA ARG A 25 -16.37 12.66 6.09
C ARG A 25 -15.75 11.62 5.17
N ARG A 26 -15.66 11.91 3.86
CA ARG A 26 -15.00 11.04 2.88
C ARG A 26 -13.54 10.76 3.23
N LYS A 27 -12.82 11.78 3.71
CA LYS A 27 -11.43 11.61 4.18
C LYS A 27 -11.34 10.67 5.38
N LEU A 28 -12.28 10.75 6.33
CA LEU A 28 -12.34 9.85 7.48
C LEU A 28 -12.78 8.43 7.09
N GLU A 29 -13.72 8.28 6.15
CA GLU A 29 -14.14 6.99 5.60
C GLU A 29 -12.99 6.28 4.87
N ALA A 30 -12.15 7.04 4.15
CA ALA A 30 -11.01 6.51 3.40
C ALA A 30 -9.77 6.24 4.26
N ALA A 31 -9.64 6.89 5.43
CA ALA A 31 -8.53 6.67 6.35
C ALA A 31 -8.69 5.30 7.03
N LYS A 32 -7.67 4.45 6.93
CA LYS A 32 -7.63 3.14 7.57
C LYS A 32 -6.69 3.17 8.77
N PHE A 33 -7.05 2.43 9.81
CA PHE A 33 -6.26 2.27 11.02
C PHE A 33 -6.35 0.81 11.47
N LEU A 34 -5.27 0.29 12.04
CA LEU A 34 -5.33 -0.92 12.84
C LEU A 34 -5.51 -0.54 14.31
N ILE A 35 -6.48 -1.15 14.97
CA ILE A 35 -6.58 -1.13 16.43
C ILE A 35 -6.03 -2.44 16.98
N LYS A 36 -5.14 -2.36 17.97
CA LYS A 36 -4.67 -3.53 18.71
C LYS A 36 -5.79 -4.04 19.61
N LEU A 37 -6.10 -5.33 19.53
CA LEU A 37 -7.05 -5.97 20.43
C LEU A 37 -6.37 -6.23 21.78
N GLU A 38 -6.76 -5.45 22.77
CA GLU A 38 -6.23 -5.52 24.13
C GLU A 38 -7.32 -5.10 25.12
N TRP A 39 -7.35 -5.73 26.30
CA TRP A 39 -8.40 -5.47 27.29
C TRP A 39 -8.48 -3.97 27.58
N PRO A 40 -9.67 -3.34 27.49
CA PRO A 40 -11.03 -3.88 27.40
C PRO A 40 -11.59 -4.12 25.98
N LEU A 41 -10.83 -3.83 24.93
CA LEU A 41 -11.18 -4.03 23.52
C LEU A 41 -10.45 -5.25 22.94
N ASP A 42 -10.49 -6.38 23.64
CA ASP A 42 -9.76 -7.61 23.30
C ASP A 42 -10.49 -8.52 22.29
N SER A 43 -11.70 -8.14 21.89
CA SER A 43 -12.48 -8.87 20.88
C SER A 43 -13.03 -7.95 19.80
N THR A 44 -13.33 -8.51 18.63
CA THR A 44 -13.96 -7.79 17.52
C THR A 44 -15.34 -7.28 17.91
N GLU A 45 -16.09 -8.02 18.74
CA GLU A 45 -17.38 -7.60 19.27
C GLU A 45 -17.26 -6.41 20.22
N ALA A 46 -16.23 -6.38 21.07
CA ALA A 46 -15.97 -5.28 21.98
C ALA A 46 -15.64 -3.99 21.20
N VAL A 47 -14.83 -4.09 20.15
CA VAL A 47 -14.56 -2.96 19.24
C VAL A 47 -15.81 -2.55 18.47
N ALA A 48 -16.61 -3.50 17.98
CA ALA A 48 -17.84 -3.21 17.25
C ALA A 48 -18.87 -2.47 18.11
N GLN A 49 -19.03 -2.91 19.37
CA GLN A 49 -19.87 -2.23 20.35
C GLN A 49 -19.38 -0.80 20.63
N ALA A 50 -18.06 -0.61 20.81
CA ALA A 50 -17.48 0.72 21.03
C ALA A 50 -17.61 1.64 19.80
N ALA A 51 -17.46 1.09 18.59
CA ALA A 51 -17.59 1.83 17.33
C ALA A 51 -19.05 2.05 16.89
N GLY A 52 -20.03 1.38 17.53
CA GLY A 52 -21.44 1.45 17.13
C GLY A 52 -21.70 0.82 15.75
N ILE A 53 -20.91 -0.17 15.36
CA ILE A 53 -20.99 -0.87 14.07
C ILE A 53 -21.43 -2.33 14.29
N PRO A 54 -22.06 -2.98 13.30
CA PRO A 54 -22.20 -4.43 13.32
C PRO A 54 -20.81 -5.08 13.40
N SER A 55 -20.71 -6.21 14.12
CA SER A 55 -19.44 -6.93 14.26
C SER A 55 -18.83 -7.17 12.88
N PRO A 56 -17.62 -6.67 12.58
CA PRO A 56 -17.02 -6.87 11.27
C PRO A 56 -16.67 -8.35 11.08
N ASP A 57 -17.02 -8.91 9.92
CA ASP A 57 -16.69 -10.29 9.51
C ASP A 57 -15.19 -10.48 9.17
N GLY A 58 -14.34 -9.49 9.45
CA GLY A 58 -12.99 -9.35 8.89
C GLY A 58 -11.87 -9.70 9.88
N GLY A 59 -11.00 -10.61 9.43
CA GLY A 59 -10.04 -11.36 10.24
C GLY A 59 -8.98 -10.52 10.93
N ALA A 60 -8.72 -10.90 12.18
CA ALA A 60 -7.51 -10.49 12.87
C ALA A 60 -6.29 -11.02 12.11
N THR A 61 -5.40 -10.14 11.69
CA THR A 61 -4.11 -10.54 11.11
C THR A 61 -3.32 -11.34 12.16
N SER A 62 -2.85 -12.53 11.76
CA SER A 62 -2.22 -13.51 12.65
C SER A 62 -0.82 -13.07 13.08
N GLY A 63 -0.55 -13.14 14.38
CA GLY A 63 0.71 -12.80 15.04
C GLY A 63 0.56 -12.90 16.56
N PRO A 64 1.59 -12.60 17.39
CA PRO A 64 1.47 -12.60 18.86
C PRO A 64 0.49 -11.54 19.40
N TYR A 65 0.05 -10.61 18.55
CA TYR A 65 -0.93 -9.57 18.83
C TYR A 65 -2.02 -9.60 17.76
N TYR A 66 -3.29 -9.49 18.17
CA TYR A 66 -4.41 -9.41 17.25
C TYR A 66 -4.71 -7.94 16.92
N PHE A 67 -4.87 -7.61 15.64
CA PHE A 67 -5.25 -6.29 15.18
C PHE A 67 -6.56 -6.35 14.39
N LEU A 68 -7.33 -5.26 14.42
CA LEU A 68 -8.56 -5.11 13.63
C LEU A 68 -8.47 -3.85 12.76
N GLU A 69 -8.79 -3.97 11.48
CA GLU A 69 -8.91 -2.81 10.59
C GLU A 69 -10.19 -2.02 10.90
N ILE A 70 -10.04 -0.71 11.10
CA ILE A 70 -11.12 0.24 11.29
C ILE A 70 -10.88 1.49 10.43
N ASN A 71 -11.95 2.23 10.10
CA ASN A 71 -11.80 3.52 9.43
C ASN A 71 -11.67 4.68 10.42
N GLY A 72 -11.40 5.89 9.92
CA GLY A 72 -11.28 7.10 10.74
C GLY A 72 -12.56 7.53 11.46
N ILE A 73 -13.74 7.15 10.94
CA ILE A 73 -15.02 7.37 11.65
C ILE A 73 -15.09 6.48 12.88
N ASN A 74 -14.84 5.18 12.71
CA ASN A 74 -14.86 4.20 13.80
C ASN A 74 -13.84 4.56 14.88
N LYS A 75 -12.64 4.98 14.49
CA LYS A 75 -11.63 5.49 15.43
C LYS A 75 -12.18 6.63 16.30
N ALA A 76 -12.77 7.66 15.69
CA ALA A 76 -13.34 8.80 16.41
C ALA A 76 -14.50 8.39 17.33
N THR A 77 -15.34 7.44 16.90
CA THR A 77 -16.44 6.91 17.73
C THR A 77 -15.91 6.11 18.92
N ILE A 78 -14.88 5.27 18.74
CA ILE A 78 -14.25 4.52 19.82
C ILE A 78 -13.60 5.48 20.83
N GLU A 79 -12.88 6.50 20.35
CA GLU A 79 -12.29 7.53 21.22
C GLU A 79 -13.37 8.23 22.06
N ALA A 80 -14.49 8.66 21.44
CA ALA A 80 -15.62 9.26 22.15
C ALA A 80 -16.29 8.30 23.13
N TYR A 81 -16.39 7.01 22.79
CA TYR A 81 -16.92 5.97 23.67
C TYR A 81 -16.05 5.79 24.92
N LEU A 82 -14.73 5.85 24.79
CA LEU A 82 -13.81 5.71 25.91
C LEU A 82 -13.82 6.94 26.83
N GLU A 83 -13.90 8.14 26.24
CA GLU A 83 -14.05 9.39 27.01
C GLU A 83 -15.34 9.43 27.83
N THR A 84 -16.42 8.83 27.32
CA THR A 84 -17.73 8.85 27.98
C THR A 84 -17.91 7.75 29.03
N ASN A 85 -16.98 6.77 29.12
CA ASN A 85 -17.03 5.66 30.07
C ASN A 85 -16.01 5.84 31.22
N PRO A 86 -16.45 6.24 32.44
CA PRO A 86 -15.54 6.52 33.55
C PRO A 86 -14.67 5.34 33.98
N SER A 87 -15.17 4.11 33.82
CA SER A 87 -14.46 2.85 34.12
C SER A 87 -13.29 2.57 33.18
N LEU A 88 -13.23 3.25 32.03
CA LEU A 88 -12.21 3.07 31.00
C LEU A 88 -11.27 4.28 30.89
N SER A 89 -11.39 5.26 31.78
CA SER A 89 -10.64 6.54 31.75
C SER A 89 -9.11 6.44 31.86
N GLY A 90 -8.58 5.26 32.16
CA GLY A 90 -7.13 4.97 32.18
C GLY A 90 -6.63 4.16 30.98
N PHE A 91 -7.52 3.76 30.06
CA PHE A 91 -7.18 2.97 28.90
C PHE A 91 -7.05 3.86 27.66
N SER A 92 -5.92 3.75 26.96
CA SER A 92 -5.70 4.39 25.67
C SER A 92 -5.43 3.29 24.63
N PRO A 93 -6.37 3.02 23.71
CA PRO A 93 -6.16 2.04 22.66
C PRO A 93 -4.99 2.41 21.78
N THR A 94 -4.28 1.40 21.30
CA THR A 94 -3.24 1.59 20.31
C THR A 94 -3.86 1.62 18.91
N PHE A 95 -3.92 2.81 18.31
CA PHE A 95 -4.28 2.99 16.90
C PHE A 95 -3.02 3.18 16.06
N ILE A 96 -2.86 2.35 15.04
CA ILE A 96 -1.75 2.41 14.09
C ILE A 96 -2.35 2.84 12.74
N PRO A 97 -1.91 3.97 12.14
CA PRO A 97 -2.32 4.33 10.79
C PRO A 97 -2.02 3.18 9.82
N TRP A 98 -3.03 2.71 9.10
CA TRP A 98 -2.85 1.72 8.05
C TRP A 98 -2.58 2.44 6.73
N ASN A 99 -1.31 2.66 6.50
CA ASN A 99 -0.79 3.46 5.40
C ASN A 99 0.11 2.57 4.52
N PRO A 100 -0.41 1.51 3.87
CA PRO A 100 0.42 0.64 3.05
C PRO A 100 0.94 1.40 1.82
N ALA A 101 2.09 0.98 1.31
CA ALA A 101 2.66 1.46 0.07
C ALA A 101 1.60 1.47 -1.05
N ARG A 102 1.52 2.56 -1.79
CA ARG A 102 0.45 2.74 -2.80
C ARG A 102 0.77 1.94 -4.04
N LYS A 103 -0.17 1.13 -4.54
CA LYS A 103 -0.08 0.48 -5.85
C LYS A 103 -1.14 1.10 -6.77
N SER A 104 -0.72 1.87 -7.77
CA SER A 104 -1.62 2.55 -8.72
C SER A 104 -1.10 2.39 -10.15
N LEU A 105 -1.02 1.14 -10.61
CA LEU A 105 -0.51 0.79 -11.93
C LEU A 105 -1.50 1.21 -13.02
N SER A 106 -1.00 1.86 -14.05
CA SER A 106 -1.80 2.22 -15.22
C SER A 106 -2.15 0.96 -16.02
N PRO A 107 -3.43 0.78 -16.41
CA PRO A 107 -3.84 -0.30 -17.31
C PRO A 107 -3.54 0.00 -18.79
N HIS A 108 -3.05 1.21 -19.10
CA HIS A 108 -2.88 1.68 -20.48
C HIS A 108 -1.46 2.17 -20.79
N SER A 109 -0.56 2.13 -19.81
CA SER A 109 0.85 2.50 -19.98
C SER A 109 1.71 1.77 -18.95
N LEU A 110 3.03 1.75 -19.16
CA LEU A 110 3.98 1.19 -18.21
C LEU A 110 4.03 1.97 -16.88
N HIS A 111 3.40 3.14 -16.78
CA HIS A 111 3.38 3.96 -15.58
C HIS A 111 2.69 3.28 -14.38
N PRO A 112 3.22 3.44 -13.16
CA PRO A 112 4.58 3.87 -12.83
C PRO A 112 5.59 2.74 -13.09
N ILE A 113 6.77 3.10 -13.59
CA ILE A 113 7.92 2.19 -13.78
C ILE A 113 9.14 2.82 -13.10
N LEU A 114 10.04 1.99 -12.57
CA LEU A 114 11.29 2.44 -11.98
C LEU A 114 12.23 3.03 -13.05
N GLY A 115 12.94 4.10 -12.71
CA GLY A 115 14.01 4.67 -13.54
C GLY A 115 13.57 5.44 -14.79
N ILE A 116 12.30 5.38 -15.19
CA ILE A 116 11.83 5.97 -16.46
C ILE A 116 10.56 6.82 -16.25
N GLU A 117 10.54 8.01 -16.84
CA GLU A 117 9.33 8.81 -17.03
C GLU A 117 8.48 8.18 -18.15
N SER A 118 7.74 7.13 -17.81
CA SER A 118 6.92 6.34 -18.75
C SER A 118 5.71 7.08 -19.33
N THR A 119 5.45 8.31 -18.90
CA THR A 119 4.40 9.17 -19.45
C THR A 119 4.84 9.89 -20.73
N LEU A 120 6.15 9.89 -21.05
CA LEU A 120 6.67 10.55 -22.24
C LEU A 120 6.30 9.82 -23.54
N PRO A 121 6.11 10.55 -24.67
CA PRO A 121 5.65 9.95 -25.92
C PRO A 121 6.51 8.81 -26.47
N HIS A 122 7.82 8.82 -26.21
CA HIS A 122 8.76 7.81 -26.67
C HIS A 122 8.76 6.52 -25.83
N HIS A 123 8.16 6.54 -24.64
CA HIS A 123 7.95 5.37 -23.79
C HIS A 123 6.52 4.80 -23.89
N ARG A 124 5.74 5.25 -24.88
CA ARG A 124 4.41 4.70 -25.14
C ARG A 124 4.55 3.30 -25.72
N LEU A 125 3.65 2.42 -25.30
CA LEU A 125 3.52 1.08 -25.88
C LEU A 125 3.36 1.18 -27.40
N GLU A 126 4.16 0.41 -28.13
CA GLU A 126 4.21 0.47 -29.60
C GLU A 126 2.91 -0.03 -30.23
N HIS A 127 2.14 -0.84 -29.48
CA HIS A 127 0.90 -1.44 -29.94
C HIS A 127 -0.29 -1.04 -29.04
N MET A 128 -1.37 -0.57 -29.67
CA MET A 128 -2.61 -0.13 -28.99
C MET A 128 -3.34 -1.24 -28.20
N HIS A 129 -2.90 -2.50 -28.34
CA HIS A 129 -3.49 -3.68 -27.69
C HIS A 129 -2.55 -4.33 -26.68
N GLU A 130 -1.36 -3.80 -26.46
CA GLU A 130 -0.50 -4.28 -25.39
C GLU A 130 -1.02 -3.79 -24.05
N GLU A 131 -1.33 -4.73 -23.17
CA GLU A 131 -1.66 -4.44 -21.78
C GLU A 131 -0.36 -4.48 -20.96
N PRO A 132 0.00 -3.39 -20.26
CA PRO A 132 1.23 -3.32 -19.50
C PRO A 132 1.18 -4.27 -18.31
N ARG A 133 2.15 -5.19 -18.24
CA ARG A 133 2.31 -6.14 -17.13
C ARG A 133 3.44 -5.75 -16.20
N PRO A 134 3.37 -6.10 -14.90
CA PRO A 134 2.21 -6.69 -14.23
C PRO A 134 1.01 -5.74 -14.17
N ALA A 135 -0.21 -6.30 -14.18
CA ALA A 135 -1.44 -5.52 -13.99
C ALA A 135 -1.72 -5.24 -12.50
N GLN A 136 -2.67 -4.35 -12.22
CA GLN A 136 -3.00 -3.89 -10.86
C GLN A 136 -3.29 -5.04 -9.88
N ASN A 137 -3.96 -6.10 -10.33
CA ASN A 137 -4.37 -7.25 -9.52
C ASN A 137 -3.90 -8.58 -10.16
N GLU A 138 -2.75 -8.57 -10.83
CA GLU A 138 -2.16 -9.78 -11.42
C GLU A 138 -1.41 -10.58 -10.35
N TYR A 139 -1.73 -11.87 -10.26
CA TYR A 139 -1.06 -12.84 -9.41
C TYR A 139 -0.99 -14.20 -10.13
N PRO A 140 0.08 -14.99 -9.94
CA PRO A 140 1.28 -14.63 -9.19
C PRO A 140 2.09 -13.52 -9.89
N VAL A 141 2.86 -12.77 -9.11
CA VAL A 141 3.71 -11.68 -9.61
C VAL A 141 5.05 -11.66 -8.91
N TRP A 142 6.11 -11.39 -9.67
CA TRP A 142 7.45 -11.21 -9.11
C TRP A 142 7.59 -9.81 -8.50
N TYR A 143 8.17 -9.75 -7.31
CA TYR A 143 8.59 -8.54 -6.64
C TYR A 143 10.12 -8.51 -6.53
N PHE A 144 10.76 -7.50 -7.09
CA PHE A 144 12.14 -7.17 -6.76
C PHE A 144 12.19 -6.49 -5.40
N ILE A 145 12.93 -7.08 -4.46
CA ILE A 145 13.08 -6.63 -3.09
C ILE A 145 14.57 -6.50 -2.78
N ASP A 146 14.94 -5.39 -2.15
CA ASP A 146 16.28 -5.13 -1.65
C ASP A 146 16.26 -4.70 -0.16
N GLY A 147 17.45 -4.68 0.45
CA GLY A 147 17.66 -4.19 1.82
C GLY A 147 16.98 -5.05 2.89
N ASP A 148 16.48 -4.40 3.95
CA ASP A 148 15.95 -5.09 5.14
C ASP A 148 14.77 -6.04 4.83
N LEU A 149 13.96 -5.75 3.80
CA LEU A 149 12.82 -6.59 3.43
C LEU A 149 13.25 -7.87 2.71
N ALA A 150 14.47 -7.94 2.18
CA ALA A 150 15.01 -9.15 1.57
C ALA A 150 15.58 -10.15 2.59
N ASP A 151 15.66 -9.78 3.89
CA ASP A 151 16.08 -10.69 4.95
C ASP A 151 15.09 -11.87 5.08
N PRO A 152 15.54 -13.13 4.95
CA PRO A 152 14.67 -14.31 5.04
C PRO A 152 13.89 -14.38 6.36
N SER A 153 14.44 -13.86 7.45
CA SER A 153 13.78 -13.84 8.77
C SER A 153 12.60 -12.87 8.79
N VAL A 154 12.75 -11.71 8.12
CA VAL A 154 11.68 -10.73 7.98
C VAL A 154 10.56 -11.28 7.09
N LEU A 155 10.92 -11.92 5.98
CA LEU A 155 9.96 -12.53 5.07
C LEU A 155 9.20 -13.71 5.71
N ALA A 156 9.89 -14.56 6.46
CA ALA A 156 9.27 -15.67 7.19
C ALA A 156 8.30 -15.16 8.27
N GLU A 157 8.65 -14.09 8.99
CA GLU A 157 7.74 -13.46 9.96
C GLU A 157 6.51 -12.84 9.29
N LEU A 158 6.69 -12.30 8.08
CA LEU A 158 5.65 -11.54 7.39
C LEU A 158 4.68 -12.41 6.57
N LEU A 159 5.18 -13.47 5.93
CA LEU A 159 4.45 -14.23 4.89
C LEU A 159 4.53 -15.76 5.02
N ASP A 160 5.07 -16.29 6.13
CA ASP A 160 5.37 -17.70 6.38
C ASP A 160 6.54 -18.29 5.57
N ASP A 161 7.00 -19.51 5.92
CA ASP A 161 8.25 -20.12 5.45
C ASP A 161 8.26 -20.66 3.98
N ASN A 162 7.14 -20.63 3.26
CA ASN A 162 6.99 -21.30 1.95
C ASN A 162 7.07 -20.34 0.74
N LEU A 163 7.95 -19.35 0.79
CA LEU A 163 8.07 -18.35 -0.27
C LEU A 163 9.06 -18.79 -1.35
N GLN A 164 8.63 -18.73 -2.62
CA GLN A 164 9.56 -18.86 -3.73
C GLN A 164 10.31 -17.54 -3.92
N ASN A 165 11.64 -17.57 -3.79
CA ASN A 165 12.50 -16.44 -4.09
C ASN A 165 13.76 -16.90 -4.81
N GLU A 166 14.31 -16.02 -5.64
CA GLU A 166 15.53 -16.22 -6.41
C GLU A 166 16.37 -14.96 -6.36
N GLU A 167 17.67 -15.04 -6.65
CA GLU A 167 18.49 -13.84 -6.81
C GLU A 167 18.02 -13.02 -8.03
N ALA A 168 18.10 -11.69 -7.94
CA ALA A 168 17.65 -10.84 -9.05
C ALA A 168 18.43 -9.54 -9.19
N VAL A 169 18.43 -8.98 -10.40
CA VAL A 169 19.06 -7.69 -10.73
C VAL A 169 18.16 -6.83 -11.62
N ILE A 170 18.19 -5.51 -11.45
CA ILE A 170 17.37 -4.57 -12.24
C ILE A 170 17.92 -4.39 -13.66
N ILE A 171 17.03 -4.33 -14.65
CA ILE A 171 17.36 -4.01 -16.05
C ILE A 171 17.12 -2.51 -16.30
N GLY A 172 18.12 -1.78 -16.80
CA GLY A 172 18.03 -0.34 -17.13
C GLY A 172 18.89 0.11 -18.32
N GLU A 173 18.49 1.23 -18.95
CA GLU A 173 19.11 1.79 -20.19
C GLU A 173 20.33 2.70 -19.95
N GLU A 174 20.70 3.04 -18.72
CA GLU A 174 21.90 3.85 -18.43
C GLU A 174 22.74 3.26 -17.30
N PHE A 175 23.02 1.96 -17.40
CA PHE A 175 24.27 1.41 -16.92
C PHE A 175 25.07 0.98 -18.15
N GLU A 176 26.00 1.83 -18.60
CA GLU A 176 27.11 1.39 -19.46
C GLU A 176 27.93 0.38 -18.65
N VAL A 177 27.45 -0.85 -18.56
CA VAL A 177 28.31 -2.00 -18.27
C VAL A 177 28.44 -2.70 -19.60
N ASN A 178 29.57 -2.41 -20.25
CA ASN A 178 30.25 -3.41 -21.05
C ASN A 178 30.02 -4.78 -20.40
N TRP A 179 29.72 -5.79 -21.20
CA TRP A 179 29.63 -7.19 -20.75
C TRP A 179 31.00 -7.78 -20.36
N ASP A 180 31.96 -6.91 -20.03
CA ASP A 180 33.14 -7.16 -19.23
C ASP A 180 33.05 -6.19 -18.04
N ILE A 181 32.99 -6.75 -16.83
CA ILE A 181 33.00 -6.12 -15.49
C ILE A 181 31.73 -6.43 -14.68
N VAL A 182 31.78 -7.61 -14.06
CA VAL A 182 31.51 -7.71 -12.62
C VAL A 182 32.33 -6.62 -11.93
N GLU A 183 31.69 -5.52 -11.54
CA GLU A 183 32.07 -4.59 -10.45
C GLU A 183 31.21 -3.32 -10.50
N GLY A 184 29.94 -3.50 -10.21
CA GLY A 184 29.15 -2.58 -9.40
C GLY A 184 28.31 -3.48 -8.50
N PRO A 185 28.27 -3.28 -7.17
CA PRO A 185 27.70 -4.29 -6.29
C PRO A 185 26.22 -4.42 -6.63
N ILE A 186 25.82 -5.61 -7.08
CA ILE A 186 24.48 -6.12 -6.78
C ILE A 186 24.29 -5.78 -5.30
N PRO A 187 23.27 -5.00 -4.92
CA PRO A 187 23.02 -4.75 -3.50
C PRO A 187 23.04 -6.13 -2.84
N PRO A 188 23.94 -6.39 -1.87
CA PRO A 188 23.91 -7.66 -1.18
C PRO A 188 22.47 -7.85 -0.69
N ASP A 189 21.92 -9.03 -0.95
CA ASP A 189 20.55 -9.38 -0.58
C ASP A 189 19.46 -8.75 -1.48
N SER A 190 19.62 -8.81 -2.81
CA SER A 190 18.55 -8.50 -3.78
C SER A 190 17.87 -9.78 -4.25
N ILE A 191 16.55 -9.87 -4.10
CA ILE A 191 15.79 -11.06 -4.51
C ILE A 191 14.60 -10.71 -5.40
N ALA A 192 14.21 -11.66 -6.26
CA ALA A 192 12.88 -11.74 -6.84
C ALA A 192 12.03 -12.66 -5.96
N LEU A 193 11.06 -12.09 -5.25
CA LEU A 193 10.07 -12.81 -4.46
C LEU A 193 8.81 -13.06 -5.29
N GLN A 194 8.34 -14.30 -5.37
CA GLN A 194 7.06 -14.62 -5.99
C GLN A 194 5.93 -14.38 -5.00
N VAL A 195 5.07 -13.42 -5.30
CA VAL A 195 3.88 -13.11 -4.52
C VAL A 195 2.67 -13.76 -5.18
N GLU A 196 2.07 -14.73 -4.50
CA GLU A 196 0.99 -15.57 -5.02
C GLU A 196 -0.40 -14.99 -4.77
N THR A 197 -0.57 -14.20 -3.70
CA THR A 197 -1.88 -13.69 -3.29
C THR A 197 -1.87 -12.20 -2.97
N GLN A 198 -3.07 -11.61 -2.98
CA GLN A 198 -3.26 -10.21 -2.61
C GLN A 198 -2.93 -9.99 -1.12
N GLU A 199 -3.24 -10.95 -0.26
CA GLU A 199 -2.95 -10.85 1.18
C GLU A 199 -1.44 -10.76 1.44
N GLN A 200 -0.63 -11.54 0.70
CA GLN A 200 0.83 -11.46 0.78
C GLN A 200 1.34 -10.09 0.31
N GLU A 201 0.81 -9.58 -0.81
CA GLU A 201 1.15 -8.25 -1.31
C GLU A 201 0.76 -7.15 -0.30
N ASP A 202 -0.42 -7.24 0.30
CA ASP A 202 -0.90 -6.25 1.27
C ASP A 202 -0.02 -6.23 2.54
N MET A 203 0.52 -7.37 2.98
CA MET A 203 1.50 -7.44 4.07
C MET A 203 2.83 -6.78 3.71
N LEU A 204 3.37 -7.03 2.52
CA LEU A 204 4.60 -6.38 2.02
C LEU A 204 4.42 -4.86 1.92
N ARG A 205 3.28 -4.42 1.37
CA ARG A 205 2.97 -2.99 1.24
C ARG A 205 2.78 -2.33 2.61
N ALA A 206 2.20 -3.03 3.57
CA ALA A 206 2.05 -2.54 4.93
C ALA A 206 3.39 -2.39 5.65
N TYR A 207 4.32 -3.34 5.46
CA TYR A 207 5.66 -3.28 6.01
C TYR A 207 6.43 -2.04 5.51
N GLN A 208 6.38 -1.79 4.19
CA GLN A 208 7.07 -0.65 3.58
C GLN A 208 6.42 0.70 3.95
N GLY A 209 5.09 0.74 4.00
CA GLY A 209 4.34 1.92 4.40
C GLY A 209 4.23 3.02 3.32
N ASP A 210 3.69 4.18 3.70
CA ASP A 210 3.32 5.26 2.77
C ASP A 210 4.47 6.13 2.29
N ALA A 211 5.67 5.90 2.80
CA ALA A 211 6.89 6.45 2.22
C ALA A 211 7.18 5.85 0.85
N TYR A 212 6.60 4.70 0.52
CA TYR A 212 6.84 3.97 -0.72
C TYR A 212 5.59 3.86 -1.60
N GLU A 213 5.83 3.64 -2.88
CA GLU A 213 4.84 3.21 -3.85
C GLU A 213 5.32 1.99 -4.61
N VAL A 214 4.38 1.16 -5.06
CA VAL A 214 4.64 0.00 -5.89
C VAL A 214 4.70 0.43 -7.34
N VAL A 215 5.81 0.10 -8.01
CA VAL A 215 6.06 0.44 -9.42
C VAL A 215 6.51 -0.78 -10.19
N ARG A 216 6.35 -0.76 -11.52
CA ARG A 216 6.93 -1.80 -12.39
C ARG A 216 8.45 -1.70 -12.40
N CYS A 217 9.12 -2.83 -12.45
CA CYS A 217 10.57 -2.90 -12.46
C CYS A 217 11.02 -4.09 -13.34
N PRO A 218 11.61 -3.83 -14.52
CA PRO A 218 12.23 -4.89 -15.30
C PRO A 218 13.44 -5.46 -14.55
N ILE A 219 13.53 -6.78 -14.44
CA ILE A 219 14.61 -7.49 -13.76
C ILE A 219 15.09 -8.71 -14.55
N TYR A 220 16.32 -9.14 -14.30
CA TYR A 220 16.73 -10.53 -14.53
C TYR A 220 16.55 -11.32 -13.24
N VAL A 221 15.85 -12.45 -13.34
CA VAL A 221 15.78 -13.46 -12.28
C VAL A 221 16.85 -14.50 -12.56
N MET A 222 17.70 -14.76 -11.57
CA MET A 222 18.85 -15.66 -11.68
C MET A 222 18.45 -17.05 -11.16
N PHE A 223 18.18 -17.98 -12.06
CA PHE A 223 18.00 -19.38 -11.72
C PHE A 223 19.33 -20.14 -11.85
N ASP A 224 19.41 -21.35 -11.27
CA ASP A 224 20.63 -22.17 -11.27
C ASP A 224 21.27 -22.37 -12.67
N ASP A 225 20.43 -22.50 -13.71
CA ASP A 225 20.87 -22.88 -15.07
C ASP A 225 20.72 -21.76 -16.12
N TYR A 226 20.01 -20.67 -15.79
CA TYR A 226 19.74 -19.57 -16.73
C TYR A 226 19.25 -18.30 -16.02
N GLU A 227 19.30 -17.18 -16.73
CA GLU A 227 18.66 -15.92 -16.33
C GLU A 227 17.41 -15.68 -17.17
N GLU A 228 16.36 -15.13 -16.56
CA GLU A 228 15.12 -14.77 -17.25
C GLU A 228 14.80 -13.29 -17.08
N ALA A 229 14.58 -12.59 -18.19
CA ALA A 229 14.10 -11.22 -18.17
C ALA A 229 12.60 -11.19 -17.86
N VAL A 230 12.23 -10.59 -16.73
CA VAL A 230 10.85 -10.54 -16.22
C VAL A 230 10.48 -9.09 -15.92
N THR A 231 9.24 -8.70 -16.22
CA THR A 231 8.70 -7.44 -15.68
C THR A 231 8.10 -7.70 -14.31
N SER A 232 8.77 -7.21 -13.27
CA SER A 232 8.40 -7.37 -11.87
C SER A 232 7.75 -6.10 -11.30
N LEU A 233 7.43 -6.13 -10.00
CA LEU A 233 7.09 -4.96 -9.20
C LEU A 233 8.19 -4.67 -8.17
N THR A 234 8.28 -3.45 -7.67
CA THR A 234 9.19 -3.09 -6.58
C THR A 234 8.67 -1.90 -5.80
N PHE A 235 9.30 -1.59 -4.67
CA PHE A 235 8.98 -0.44 -3.83
C PHE A 235 9.91 0.73 -4.13
N ARG A 236 9.34 1.83 -4.62
CA ARG A 236 10.06 3.08 -4.86
C ARG A 236 9.75 4.08 -3.75
N LEU A 237 10.78 4.67 -3.15
CA LEU A 237 10.61 5.77 -2.20
C LEU A 237 9.98 6.98 -2.89
N ILE A 238 8.90 7.50 -2.31
CA ILE A 238 8.26 8.74 -2.74
C ILE A 238 9.10 9.90 -2.19
N GLU A 239 9.85 10.58 -3.04
CA GLU A 239 10.48 11.85 -2.65
C GLU A 239 9.37 12.82 -2.23
N LYS A 240 9.27 13.09 -0.92
CA LYS A 240 8.42 14.17 -0.43
C LYS A 240 9.04 15.47 -0.92
N ALA A 241 8.31 16.18 -1.79
CA ALA A 241 8.62 17.58 -2.07
C ALA A 241 8.77 18.30 -0.73
N MET A 242 9.97 18.81 -0.46
CA MET A 242 10.19 19.76 0.63
C MET A 242 9.39 21.02 0.28
N ASP A 243 8.28 21.24 0.97
CA ASP A 243 7.56 22.52 1.00
C ASP A 243 8.38 23.60 1.72
#